data_AF-A0A5N0T957-F1
#
_entry.id   AF-A0A5N0T957-F1
#
_cell.length_a   1.000
_cell.length_b   1.000
_cell.length_c   1.000
_cell.angle_alpha   90.00
_cell.angle_beta   90.00
_cell.angle_gamma   90.00
#
_symmetry.space_group_name_H-M   'P 1'
#
loop_
_entity.id
_entity.type
_entity.pdbx_description
1 polymer ?
#
loop_
_entity_poly.entity_id
_entity_poly.type
_entity_poly.pdbx_seq_one_letter_code
_entity_poly.pdbx_strand_id
1 'polypeptide(L)' 'MSSQECHLLAEIDFWRDMIEREKSTVSEVALERMHKALALAERKLLMLAPERADPAAPTLAALGTSRLSSRRH' A
#
# COMPACT_ATOMS: atom_id res chain seq x y z
N MET A 1 -10.01 9.86 9.40
CA MET A 1 -10.17 8.49 8.89
C MET A 1 -11.42 8.43 8.04
N SER A 2 -11.32 7.92 6.82
CA SER A 2 -12.50 7.72 5.96
C SER A 2 -13.27 6.45 6.37
N SER A 3 -14.56 6.35 6.02
CA SER A 3 -15.35 5.12 6.27
C SER A 3 -14.72 3.87 5.64
N GLN A 4 -14.03 4.04 4.51
CA GLN A 4 -13.35 2.97 3.80
C GLN A 4 -12.04 2.56 4.51
N GLU A 5 -11.30 3.52 5.05
CA GLU A 5 -10.11 3.29 5.88
C GLU A 5 -10.46 2.51 7.16
N CYS A 6 -11.53 2.92 7.86
CA CYS A 6 -12.01 2.20 9.04
C CYS A 6 -12.42 0.76 8.72
N HIS A 7 -13.08 0.54 7.57
CA HIS A 7 -13.47 -0.80 7.14
C HIS A 7 -12.26 -1.70 6.87
N LEU A 8 -11.24 -1.18 6.19
CA LEU A 8 -10.02 -1.93 5.90
C LEU A 8 -9.22 -2.25 7.15
N LEU A 9 -9.15 -1.32 8.11
CA LEU A 9 -8.52 -1.58 9.41
C LEU A 9 -9.22 -2.73 10.15
N ALA A 10 -10.56 -2.73 10.19
CA ALA A 10 -11.33 -3.81 10.80
C ALA A 10 -11.14 -5.15 10.06
N GLU A 11 -11.07 -5.13 8.73
CA GLU A 11 -10.80 -6.33 7.92
C GLU A 11 -9.39 -6.88 8.17
N ILE A 12 -8.38 -6.02 8.30
CA ILE A 12 -7.00 -6.41 8.63
C ILE A 12 -6.95 -7.07 10.02
N ASP A 13 -7.57 -6.46 11.02
CA ASP A 13 -7.59 -7.01 12.38
C ASP A 13 -8.31 -8.36 12.42
N PHE A 14 -9.42 -8.50 11.69
CA PHE A 14 -10.14 -9.75 11.54
C PHE A 14 -9.24 -10.86 10.96
N TRP A 15 -8.54 -10.60 9.85
CA TRP A 15 -7.70 -11.61 9.23
C TRP A 15 -6.51 -11.99 10.10
N ARG A 16 -5.91 -11.03 10.81
CA ARG A 16 -4.79 -11.29 11.74
C ARG A 16 -5.22 -12.21 12.90
N ASP A 17 -6.34 -11.87 13.55
CA ASP A 17 -6.89 -12.69 14.64
C ASP A 17 -7.29 -14.09 14.14
N MET A 18 -7.92 -14.18 12.96
CA MET A 18 -8.33 -15.46 12.40
C MET A 18 -7.14 -16.35 12.04
N ILE A 19 -6.09 -15.79 11.42
CA ILE A 19 -4.86 -16.53 11.10
C ILE A 19 -4.19 -17.00 12.40
N GLU A 20 -4.10 -16.14 13.42
CA GLU A 20 -3.46 -16.50 14.68
C GLU A 20 -4.16 -17.67 15.38
N ARG A 21 -5.50 -17.67 15.37
CA ARG A 21 -6.33 -18.73 15.96
C ARG A 21 -6.30 -20.03 15.18
N GLU A 22 -6.38 -19.95 13.84
CA GLU A 22 -6.65 -21.11 12.99
C GLU A 22 -5.40 -21.68 12.29
N LYS A 23 -4.21 -21.06 12.38
CA LYS A 23 -2.99 -21.49 11.67
C LYS A 23 -2.58 -22.96 11.90
N SER A 24 -3.03 -23.58 12.98
CA SER A 24 -2.73 -24.97 13.32
C SER A 24 -3.88 -25.95 13.01
N THR A 25 -5.06 -25.44 12.68
CA THR A 25 -6.29 -26.22 12.43
C THR A 25 -6.64 -26.29 10.96
N VAL A 26 -6.31 -25.25 10.17
CA VAL A 26 -6.61 -25.21 8.74
C VAL A 26 -5.47 -25.77 7.88
N SER A 27 -5.80 -26.17 6.66
CA SER A 27 -4.78 -26.60 5.68
C SER A 27 -3.87 -25.45 5.28
N GLU A 28 -2.65 -25.76 4.86
CA GLU A 28 -1.68 -24.76 4.37
C GLU A 28 -2.27 -23.92 3.23
N VAL A 29 -3.02 -24.54 2.31
CA VAL A 29 -3.68 -23.84 1.19
C VAL A 29 -4.71 -22.82 1.68
N ALA A 30 -5.47 -23.15 2.74
CA ALA A 30 -6.41 -22.22 3.34
C ALA A 30 -5.66 -21.07 4.04
N LEU A 31 -4.59 -21.38 4.78
CA LEU A 31 -3.74 -20.40 5.44
C LEU A 31 -3.10 -19.42 4.44
N GLU A 32 -2.59 -19.91 3.32
CA GLU A 32 -2.06 -19.07 2.23
C GLU A 32 -3.11 -18.12 1.67
N ARG A 33 -4.35 -18.58 1.51
CA ARG A 33 -5.46 -17.74 1.01
C ARG A 33 -5.81 -16.64 2.02
N MET A 34 -5.79 -16.95 3.31
CA MET A 34 -6.01 -15.97 4.37
C MET A 34 -4.89 -14.92 4.39
N HIS A 35 -3.64 -15.33 4.26
CA HIS A 35 -2.51 -14.40 4.13
C HIS A 35 -2.63 -13.51 2.88
N LYS A 36 -3.08 -14.06 1.74
CA LYS A 36 -3.34 -13.27 0.53
C LYS A 36 -4.46 -12.26 0.73
N ALA A 37 -5.52 -12.61 1.45
CA ALA A 37 -6.61 -11.69 1.78
C ALA A 37 -6.13 -10.55 2.69
N LEU A 38 -5.36 -10.88 3.73
CA LEU A 38 -4.73 -9.89 4.62
C LEU A 38 -3.84 -8.91 3.84
N ALA A 39 -2.91 -9.43 3.04
CA ALA A 39 -1.99 -8.61 2.24
C ALA A 39 -2.73 -7.69 1.25
N LEU A 40 -3.87 -8.15 0.70
CA LEU A 40 -4.71 -7.33 -0.17
C LEU A 40 -5.36 -6.17 0.58
N ALA A 41 -5.88 -6.42 1.79
CA ALA A 41 -6.49 -5.37 2.61
C ALA A 41 -5.45 -4.31 3.04
N GLU A 42 -4.26 -4.73 3.46
CA GLU A 42 -3.14 -3.83 3.79
C GLU A 42 -2.72 -2.98 2.58
N ARG A 43 -2.62 -3.59 1.39
CA ARG A 43 -2.30 -2.87 0.15
C ARG A 43 -3.35 -1.83 -0.21
N LYS A 44 -4.64 -2.15 -0.05
CA LYS A 44 -5.74 -1.20 -0.28
C LYS A 44 -5.66 -0.03 0.70
N LEU A 45 -5.33 -0.29 1.96
CA LEU A 45 -5.17 0.74 2.98
C LEU A 45 -4.00 1.68 2.63
N LEU A 46 -2.86 1.14 2.21
CA LEU A 46 -1.71 1.92 1.75
C LEU A 46 -2.07 2.83 0.56
N MET A 47 -2.88 2.34 -0.39
CA MET A 47 -3.33 3.12 -1.55
C MET A 47 -4.32 4.24 -1.19
N LEU A 48 -5.05 4.12 -0.08
CA LEU A 48 -5.97 5.16 0.41
C LEU A 48 -5.28 6.27 1.20
N ALA A 49 -4.02 6.09 1.58
CA ALA A 49 -3.21 7.08 2.27
C ALA A 49 -2.08 7.66 1.39
N PRO A 50 -2.34 8.15 0.15
CA PRO A 50 -1.30 8.70 -0.71
C PRO A 50 -0.71 10.01 -0.15
N GLU A 51 -1.44 10.71 0.73
CA GLU A 51 -1.04 12.01 1.27
C GLU A 51 0.00 11.93 2.41
N ARG A 52 0.39 10.72 2.83
CA ARG A 52 1.50 10.50 3.78
C ARG A 52 2.81 10.12 3.10
N ALA A 53 2.84 10.05 1.76
CA ALA A 53 4.09 10.07 1.04
C ALA A 53 4.64 11.51 1.14
N ASP A 54 5.66 11.68 1.98
CA ASP A 54 6.39 12.94 2.17
C ASP A 54 6.54 13.74 0.85
N PRO A 55 6.05 14.99 0.76
CA PRO A 55 6.40 15.89 -0.33
C PRO A 55 7.89 16.28 -0.31
N ALA A 56 8.66 15.78 0.66
CA ALA A 56 10.09 16.00 0.82
C ALA A 56 10.98 14.96 0.11
N ALA A 57 10.43 14.01 -0.65
CA ALA A 57 11.23 13.24 -1.59
C ALA A 57 11.62 14.16 -2.77
N PRO A 58 12.90 14.52 -2.97
CA PRO A 58 13.28 15.40 -4.06
C PRO A 58 12.97 14.70 -5.37
N THR A 59 11.94 15.19 -6.06
CA THR A 59 11.58 14.82 -7.41
C THR A 59 12.80 15.04 -8.32
N LEU A 60 13.58 13.98 -8.53
CA LEU A 60 14.73 13.93 -9.46
C LEU A 60 14.37 14.27 -10.91
N ALA A 61 13.07 14.47 -11.22
CA ALA A 61 12.59 14.85 -12.54
C ALA A 61 12.76 16.36 -12.88
N ALA A 62 13.20 17.21 -11.94
CA ALA A 62 13.39 18.64 -12.20
C ALA A 62 14.79 19.02 -12.76
N LEU A 63 15.75 18.09 -12.76
CA LEU A 63 17.11 18.34 -13.27
C LEU A 63 17.30 17.63 -14.62
N GLY A 64 16.88 18.27 -15.72
CA GLY A 64 17.26 17.75 -17.04
C GLY A 64 16.64 18.38 -18.28
N THR A 65 15.71 19.33 -18.15
CA THR A 65 15.09 20.00 -19.32
C THR A 65 15.35 21.50 -19.31
N SER A 66 16.62 21.88 -19.33
CA SER A 66 17.02 23.24 -19.72
C SER A 66 17.77 23.23 -21.05
N ARG A 67 16.94 23.32 -22.10
CA ARG A 67 17.06 24.20 -23.28
C ARG A 67 18.34 24.12 -24.12
N LEU A 68 18.28 23.23 -25.11
CA LEU A 68 18.65 23.58 -26.49
C LEU A 68 17.80 24.78 -26.94
N SER A 69 18.39 25.97 -27.02
CA SER A 69 18.04 26.98 -28.02
C SER A 69 19.04 28.15 -28.03
N SER A 70 19.80 28.16 -29.12
CA SER A 70 19.98 29.32 -29.99
C SER A 70 20.77 30.53 -29.46
N ARG A 71 21.98 30.69 -29.98
CA ARG A 71 22.44 32.03 -30.38
C ARG A 71 23.23 31.96 -31.68
N ARG A 72 22.57 32.40 -32.76
CA ARG A 72 23.23 32.94 -33.95
C ARG A 72 24.06 34.14 -33.52
N HIS A 73 25.33 34.18 -33.91
CA HIS A 73 25.92 35.31 -34.64
C HIS A 73 27.30 34.92 -35.16
#